data_AF-A0AAJ6XM86-F1
#
_entry.id   AF-A0AAJ6XM86-F1
#
_cell.length_a   1.000
_cell.length_b   1.000
_cell.length_c   1.000
_cell.angle_alpha   90.00
_cell.angle_beta   90.00
_cell.angle_gamma   90.00
#
_symmetry.space_group_name_H-M   'P 1'
#
loop_
_entity.id
_entity.type
_entity.pdbx_description
1 polymer ?
#
loop_
_entity_poly.entity_id
_entity_poly.type
_entity_poly.pdbx_seq_one_letter_code
_entity_poly.pdbx_strand_id
1 'polypeptide(L)'
;MDNPEIIDKAAWNKEMLHVFCDLCIKAIDMGMRPNTHFDKASWKYLQTSFKEITDHAFIKAQLKNKWDGCKKDWRIWTKLISETGVGWSAELETISASDEWWKIKIQEIRGAKKFRQAGIEPSLRLKFDRMFTNIVATG
;
A
#
# COMPACT_ATOMS: atom_id res chain seq x y z
N MET A 1 26.94 18.36 18.69
CA MET A 1 27.13 17.36 17.62
C MET A 1 25.81 16.64 17.48
N ASP A 2 24.93 17.22 16.66
CA ASP A 2 23.63 16.66 16.33
C ASP A 2 23.86 15.41 15.49
N ASN A 3 23.78 14.26 16.16
CA ASN A 3 23.79 12.96 15.50
C ASN A 3 22.52 12.89 14.64
N PRO A 4 22.63 12.82 13.30
CA PRO A 4 21.44 12.75 12.46
C PRO A 4 20.73 11.46 12.84
N GLU A 5 19.51 11.62 13.37
CA GLU A 5 18.58 10.57 13.70
C GLU A 5 18.76 9.44 12.69
N ILE A 6 19.30 8.32 13.18
CA ILE A 6 19.19 7.05 12.49
C ILE A 6 17.68 6.91 12.33
N ILE A 7 17.18 7.17 11.12
CA ILE A 7 15.79 7.00 10.75
C ILE A 7 15.56 5.51 10.89
N ASP A 8 15.21 5.10 12.10
CA ASP A 8 14.94 3.73 12.45
C ASP A 8 13.95 3.24 11.39
N LYS A 9 14.27 2.13 10.74
CA LYS A 9 13.37 1.52 9.75
C LYS A 9 12.08 1.25 10.49
N ALA A 10 11.12 2.19 10.38
CA ALA A 10 9.83 2.13 11.02
C ALA A 10 9.32 0.69 10.98
N ALA A 11 9.20 0.05 12.14
CA ALA A 11 8.80 -1.34 12.27
C ALA A 11 7.31 -1.47 11.95
N TRP A 12 6.95 -1.30 10.68
CA TRP A 12 5.59 -1.44 10.20
C TRP A 12 5.12 -2.88 10.39
N ASN A 13 4.27 -3.10 11.38
CA ASN A 13 3.55 -4.36 11.51
C ASN A 13 2.25 -4.31 10.68
N LYS A 14 1.58 -5.47 10.59
CA LYS A 14 0.33 -5.60 9.83
C LYS A 14 -0.78 -4.72 10.39
N GLU A 15 -0.91 -4.64 11.72
CA GLU A 15 -1.93 -3.81 12.38
C GLU A 15 -1.77 -2.32 12.07
N MET A 16 -0.56 -1.78 12.17
CA MET A 16 -0.21 -0.42 11.78
C MET A 16 -0.53 -0.14 10.32
N LEU A 17 -0.29 -1.10 9.43
CA LEU A 17 -0.68 -0.96 8.03
C LEU A 17 -2.20 -0.86 7.87
N HIS A 18 -2.97 -1.68 8.59
CA HIS A 18 -4.44 -1.60 8.56
C HIS A 18 -4.93 -0.26 9.09
N VAL A 19 -4.43 0.20 10.23
CA VAL A 19 -4.77 1.51 10.82
C VAL A 19 -4.44 2.63 9.85
N PHE A 20 -3.25 2.60 9.23
CA PHE A 20 -2.86 3.60 8.25
C PHE A 20 -3.81 3.64 7.06
N CYS A 21 -4.19 2.47 6.53
CA CYS A 21 -5.14 2.38 5.42
C CYS A 21 -6.53 2.92 5.81
N ASP A 22 -7.02 2.59 7.01
CA ASP A 22 -8.32 3.08 7.49
C ASP A 22 -8.33 4.60 7.67
N LEU A 23 -7.26 5.16 8.24
CA LEU A 23 -7.11 6.60 8.35
C LEU A 23 -7.03 7.28 6.98
N CYS A 24 -6.33 6.68 6.02
CA CYS A 24 -6.29 7.19 4.65
C CYS A 24 -7.67 7.18 4.00
N ILE A 25 -8.43 6.11 4.14
CA ILE A 25 -9.80 5.99 3.61
C ILE A 25 -10.70 7.04 4.27
N LYS A 26 -10.63 7.18 5.60
CA LYS A 26 -11.39 8.19 6.34
C LYS A 26 -11.05 9.61 5.87
N ALA A 27 -9.78 9.91 5.67
CA ALA A 27 -9.36 11.21 5.15
C ALA A 27 -9.86 11.45 3.71
N ILE A 28 -9.92 10.42 2.87
CA ILE A 28 -10.51 10.48 1.52
C ILE A 28 -12.02 10.74 1.61
N ASP A 29 -12.75 10.00 2.46
CA ASP A 29 -14.20 10.15 2.66
C ASP A 29 -14.56 11.53 3.23
N MET A 30 -13.68 12.13 4.04
CA MET A 30 -13.82 13.49 4.55
C MET A 30 -13.52 14.59 3.52
N GLY A 31 -13.22 14.22 2.27
CA GLY A 31 -12.89 15.19 1.22
C GLY A 31 -11.55 15.90 1.43
N MET A 32 -10.68 15.40 2.32
CA MET A 32 -9.33 15.94 2.55
C MET A 32 -8.35 15.59 1.41
N ARG A 33 -8.91 15.32 0.23
CA ARG A 33 -8.22 15.01 -1.00
C ARG A 33 -8.94 15.76 -2.12
N PRO A 34 -8.78 17.09 -2.20
CA PRO A 34 -9.54 17.91 -3.15
C PRO A 34 -9.19 17.61 -4.62
N ASN A 35 -8.07 16.94 -4.89
CA ASN A 35 -7.66 16.47 -6.22
C ASN A 35 -7.21 14.99 -6.15
N THR A 36 -5.94 14.72 -6.48
CA THR A 36 -5.33 13.38 -6.53
C THR A 36 -4.29 13.16 -5.43
N HIS A 37 -4.14 14.07 -4.47
CA HIS A 37 -3.11 14.02 -3.42
C HIS A 37 -3.63 14.51 -2.06
N PHE A 38 -3.07 13.97 -0.98
CA PHE A 38 -3.24 14.53 0.37
C PHE A 38 -2.50 15.86 0.49
N ASP A 39 -3.19 16.88 0.97
CA ASP A 39 -2.61 18.19 1.24
C ASP A 39 -1.89 18.21 2.60
N LYS A 40 -1.34 19.38 2.98
CA LYS A 40 -0.60 19.51 4.24
C LYS A 40 -1.49 19.27 5.47
N ALA A 41 -2.77 19.63 5.41
CA ALA A 41 -3.72 19.43 6.49
C ALA A 41 -4.12 17.95 6.61
N SER A 42 -4.38 17.24 5.50
CA SER A 42 -4.66 15.80 5.53
C SER A 42 -3.46 15.03 6.07
N TRP A 43 -2.23 15.37 5.66
CA TRP A 43 -1.04 14.72 6.22
C TRP A 43 -0.86 14.98 7.72
N LYS A 44 -1.26 16.16 8.21
CA LYS A 44 -1.22 16.49 9.64
C LYS A 44 -2.28 15.68 10.40
N TYR A 45 -3.50 15.59 9.86
CA TYR A 45 -4.56 14.74 10.40
C TYR A 45 -4.11 13.28 10.49
N LEU A 46 -3.56 12.73 9.41
CA LEU A 46 -3.05 11.36 9.39
C LEU A 46 -1.96 11.14 10.44
N GLN A 47 -1.01 12.09 10.61
CA GLN A 47 0.03 11.97 11.64
C GLN A 47 -0.54 11.98 13.04
N THR A 48 -1.43 12.93 13.34
CA THR A 48 -2.04 13.05 14.68
C THR A 48 -2.87 11.83 15.01
N SER A 49 -3.81 11.44 14.13
CA SER A 49 -4.66 10.28 14.37
C SER A 49 -3.89 8.96 14.38
N PHE A 50 -2.85 8.82 13.54
CA PHE A 50 -2.02 7.61 13.56
C PHE A 50 -1.26 7.48 14.88
N LYS A 51 -0.68 8.58 15.37
CA LYS A 51 -0.01 8.62 16.67
C LYS A 51 -0.99 8.31 17.81
N GLU A 52 -2.20 8.88 17.80
CA GLU A 52 -3.21 8.63 18.84
C GLU A 52 -3.64 7.16 18.91
N ILE A 53 -3.73 6.47 17.77
CA ILE A 53 -4.18 5.08 17.71
C ILE A 53 -3.05 4.09 18.00
N THR A 54 -1.86 4.34 17.44
CA THR A 54 -0.75 3.37 17.51
C THR A 54 0.27 3.69 18.59
N ASP A 55 0.20 4.87 19.20
CA ASP A 55 1.24 5.47 20.04
C ASP A 55 2.59 5.70 19.33
N HIS A 56 2.63 5.54 17.99
CA HIS A 56 3.83 5.72 17.18
C HIS A 56 3.80 7.06 16.43
N ALA A 57 4.80 7.90 16.72
CA ALA A 57 4.97 9.20 16.06
C ALA A 57 5.72 9.05 14.73
N PHE A 58 5.02 8.75 13.65
CA PHE A 58 5.61 8.80 12.31
C PHE A 58 5.61 10.20 11.71
N ILE A 59 6.73 10.58 11.11
CA ILE A 59 6.82 11.82 10.34
C ILE A 59 6.13 11.68 8.98
N LYS A 60 5.73 12.81 8.40
CA LYS A 60 5.13 12.88 7.06
C LYS A 60 5.88 12.03 6.01
N ALA A 61 7.21 12.09 6.03
CA ALA A 61 8.03 11.36 5.05
C ALA A 61 7.89 9.84 5.18
N GLN A 62 7.79 9.31 6.40
CA GLN A 62 7.58 7.88 6.65
C GLN A 62 6.19 7.42 6.17
N LEU A 63 5.14 8.18 6.50
CA LEU A 63 3.79 7.89 6.04
C LEU A 63 3.66 7.99 4.52
N LYS A 64 4.29 9.00 3.90
CA LYS A 64 4.33 9.17 2.46
C LYS A 64 5.07 8.02 1.77
N ASN A 65 6.25 7.64 2.27
CA ASN A 65 7.00 6.50 1.75
C ASN A 65 6.18 5.21 1.85
N LYS A 66 5.41 5.04 2.94
CA LYS A 66 4.52 3.89 3.09
C LYS A 66 3.38 3.92 2.07
N TRP A 67 2.72 5.06 1.90
CA TRP A 67 1.68 5.26 0.88
C TRP A 67 2.20 4.95 -0.53
N ASP A 68 3.34 5.51 -0.92
CA ASP A 68 3.93 5.29 -2.24
C ASP A 68 4.33 3.82 -2.45
N GLY A 69 4.83 3.16 -1.40
CA GLY A 69 5.06 1.71 -1.39
C GLY A 69 3.78 0.90 -1.59
N CYS A 70 2.73 1.17 -0.81
CA CYS A 70 1.43 0.51 -0.94
C CYS A 70 0.82 0.71 -2.33
N LYS A 71 0.92 1.93 -2.90
CA LYS A 71 0.43 2.23 -4.24
C LYS A 71 1.19 1.43 -5.31
N LYS A 72 2.51 1.34 -5.19
CA LYS A 72 3.35 0.55 -6.10
C LYS A 72 3.00 -0.92 -6.03
N ASP A 73 2.79 -1.43 -4.83
CA ASP A 73 2.46 -2.82 -4.56
C ASP A 73 1.10 -3.18 -5.15
N TRP A 74 0.10 -2.35 -4.88
CA TRP A 74 -1.23 -2.49 -5.45
C TRP A 74 -1.22 -2.44 -6.98
N ARG A 75 -0.43 -1.55 -7.60
CA ARG A 75 -0.28 -1.49 -9.07
C ARG A 75 0.34 -2.76 -9.65
N ILE A 76 1.42 -3.25 -9.05
CA ILE A 76 2.07 -4.49 -9.48
C ILE A 76 1.08 -5.65 -9.36
N TRP A 77 0.45 -5.78 -8.19
CA TRP A 77 -0.50 -6.85 -7.92
C TRP A 77 -1.71 -6.80 -8.88
N THR A 78 -2.31 -5.64 -9.08
CA THR A 78 -3.43 -5.43 -10.03
C THR A 78 -3.03 -5.81 -11.46
N LYS A 79 -1.81 -5.44 -11.88
CA LYS A 79 -1.29 -5.84 -13.19
C LYS A 79 -1.15 -7.36 -13.29
N LEU A 80 -0.58 -8.01 -12.27
CA LEU A 80 -0.38 -9.46 -12.26
C LEU A 80 -1.71 -10.22 -12.36
N ILE A 81 -2.76 -9.79 -11.64
CA ILE A 81 -4.09 -10.45 -11.69
C ILE A 81 -4.89 -10.12 -12.96
N SER A 82 -4.51 -9.08 -13.71
CA SER A 82 -5.18 -8.69 -14.96
C SER A 82 -4.67 -9.45 -16.19
N GLU A 83 -3.58 -10.20 -16.05
CA GLU A 83 -2.97 -10.97 -17.13
C GLU A 83 -3.77 -12.24 -17.43
N THR A 84 -3.82 -12.64 -18.70
CA THR A 84 -4.50 -13.88 -19.10
C THR A 84 -3.70 -15.11 -18.68
N GLY A 85 -4.40 -16.17 -18.25
CA GLY A 85 -3.76 -17.44 -17.88
C GLY A 85 -3.28 -17.53 -16.43
N VAL A 86 -3.66 -16.57 -15.58
CA VAL A 86 -3.51 -16.70 -14.13
C VAL A 86 -4.84 -17.01 -13.47
N GLY A 87 -4.82 -17.93 -12.51
CA GLY A 87 -5.91 -18.17 -11.58
C GLY A 87 -5.72 -17.37 -10.29
N TRP A 88 -6.79 -17.30 -9.50
CA TRP A 88 -6.73 -16.82 -8.11
C TRP A 88 -6.85 -18.02 -7.17
N SER A 89 -5.90 -18.20 -6.26
CA SER A 89 -6.05 -19.16 -5.16
C SER A 89 -6.70 -18.45 -3.98
N ALA A 90 -7.95 -18.79 -3.68
CA ALA A 90 -8.64 -18.27 -2.50
C ALA A 90 -8.06 -18.83 -1.19
N GLU A 91 -7.53 -20.06 -1.21
CA GLU A 91 -6.93 -20.70 -0.04
C GLU A 91 -5.60 -20.07 0.37
N LEU A 92 -4.77 -19.72 -0.62
CA LEU A 92 -3.47 -19.11 -0.39
C LEU A 92 -3.50 -17.59 -0.52
N GLU A 93 -4.66 -17.01 -0.85
CA GLU A 93 -4.87 -15.59 -1.13
C GLU A 93 -3.82 -15.02 -2.11
N THR A 94 -3.40 -15.84 -3.09
CA THR A 94 -2.28 -15.56 -4.01
C THR A 94 -2.65 -15.84 -5.46
N ILE A 95 -1.79 -15.38 -6.36
CA ILE A 95 -1.93 -15.62 -7.81
C ILE A 95 -1.46 -17.05 -8.10
N SER A 96 -2.40 -17.87 -8.56
CA SER A 96 -2.15 -19.24 -8.99
C SER A 96 -1.71 -19.24 -10.45
N ALA A 97 -0.41 -19.39 -10.69
CA ALA A 97 0.20 -19.40 -12.01
C ALA A 97 1.37 -20.38 -12.06
N SER A 98 1.75 -20.82 -13.25
CA SER A 98 2.89 -21.74 -13.43
C SER A 98 4.22 -21.10 -13.06
N ASP A 99 5.22 -21.92 -12.77
CA ASP A 99 6.58 -21.46 -12.45
C ASP A 99 7.22 -20.72 -13.63
N GLU A 100 7.00 -21.16 -14.87
CA GLU A 100 7.40 -20.46 -16.09
C GLU A 100 6.79 -19.06 -16.16
N TRP A 101 5.49 -18.92 -15.85
CA TRP A 101 4.82 -17.62 -15.83
C TRP A 101 5.46 -16.70 -14.79
N TRP A 102 5.68 -17.20 -13.57
CA TRP A 102 6.34 -16.44 -12.52
C TRP A 102 7.78 -16.05 -12.89
N LYS A 103 8.54 -16.92 -13.56
CA LYS A 103 9.91 -16.63 -14.01
C LYS A 103 9.94 -15.46 -14.98
N ILE A 104 9.03 -15.43 -15.94
CA ILE A 104 8.87 -14.32 -16.89
C ILE A 104 8.47 -13.04 -16.13
N LYS A 105 7.42 -13.10 -15.30
CA LYS A 105 6.88 -11.91 -14.64
C LYS A 105 7.80 -11.31 -13.59
N ILE A 106 8.61 -12.12 -12.91
CA ILE A 106 9.63 -11.63 -11.98
C ILE A 106 10.76 -10.88 -12.72
N GLN A 107 11.07 -11.26 -13.96
CA GLN A 107 12.03 -10.54 -14.80
C GLN A 107 11.43 -9.25 -15.37
N GLU A 108 10.16 -9.29 -15.81
CA GLU A 108 9.48 -8.12 -16.38
C GLU A 108 9.11 -7.06 -15.34
N ILE A 109 8.66 -7.48 -14.15
CA ILE A 109 8.07 -6.60 -13.14
C ILE A 109 8.91 -6.62 -11.87
N ARG A 110 9.69 -5.56 -11.68
CA ARG A 110 10.50 -5.37 -10.48
C ARG A 110 9.62 -5.31 -9.22
N GLY A 111 9.74 -6.34 -8.39
CA GLY A 111 8.98 -6.48 -7.15
C GLY A 111 7.80 -7.46 -7.23
N ALA A 112 7.56 -8.10 -8.38
CA ALA A 112 6.54 -9.15 -8.49
C ALA A 112 6.84 -10.39 -7.63
N LYS A 113 8.13 -10.69 -7.40
CA LYS A 113 8.59 -11.89 -6.65
C LYS A 113 7.91 -12.06 -5.29
N LYS A 114 7.61 -10.96 -4.57
CA LYS A 114 6.97 -11.06 -3.25
C LYS A 114 5.54 -11.58 -3.30
N PHE A 115 4.83 -11.32 -4.41
CA PHE A 115 3.44 -11.76 -4.60
C PHE A 115 3.32 -13.24 -4.96
N ARG A 116 4.44 -13.93 -5.20
CA ARG A 116 4.47 -15.37 -5.42
C ARG A 116 4.27 -16.16 -4.13
N GLN A 117 4.77 -15.65 -3.02
CA GLN A 117 4.74 -16.35 -1.72
C GLN A 117 3.69 -15.78 -0.76
N ALA A 118 3.36 -14.50 -0.90
CA ALA A 118 2.33 -13.84 -0.11
C ALA A 118 1.60 -12.82 -0.98
N GLY A 119 0.30 -13.01 -1.17
CA GLY A 119 -0.54 -12.07 -1.90
C GLY A 119 -0.91 -10.86 -1.04
N ILE A 120 -1.85 -10.06 -1.55
CA ILE A 120 -2.47 -9.01 -0.75
C ILE A 120 -3.73 -9.61 -0.15
N GLU A 121 -3.80 -9.63 1.19
CA GLU A 121 -4.97 -10.11 1.91
C GLU A 121 -6.25 -9.40 1.43
N PRO A 122 -7.40 -10.09 1.31
CA PRO A 122 -8.64 -9.51 0.79
C PRO A 122 -9.06 -8.23 1.50
N SER A 123 -8.84 -8.14 2.81
CA SER A 123 -9.13 -6.96 3.61
C SER A 123 -8.23 -5.77 3.25
N LEU A 124 -6.93 -6.01 3.03
CA LEU A 124 -5.99 -4.99 2.56
C LEU A 124 -6.24 -4.61 1.10
N ARG A 125 -6.59 -5.59 0.27
CA ARG A 125 -6.97 -5.38 -1.13
C ARG A 125 -8.13 -4.40 -1.24
N LEU A 126 -9.22 -4.64 -0.51
CA LEU A 126 -10.40 -3.76 -0.54
C LEU A 126 -10.05 -2.33 -0.12
N LYS A 127 -9.19 -2.19 0.90
CA LYS A 127 -8.69 -0.89 1.35
C LYS A 127 -7.85 -0.21 0.27
N PHE A 128 -6.92 -0.94 -0.37
CA PHE A 128 -6.10 -0.41 -1.46
C PHE A 128 -6.93 -0.03 -2.68
N ASP A 129 -7.93 -0.82 -3.07
CA ASP A 129 -8.86 -0.49 -4.15
C ASP A 129 -9.56 0.84 -3.82
N ARG A 130 -10.06 1.04 -2.60
CA ARG A 130 -10.71 2.29 -2.19
C ARG A 130 -9.73 3.48 -2.15
N MET A 131 -8.50 3.26 -1.71
CA MET A 131 -7.47 4.31 -1.63
C MET A 131 -6.95 4.72 -3.02
N PHE A 132 -6.79 3.76 -3.93
CA PHE A 132 -6.01 3.92 -5.16
C PHE A 132 -6.81 3.89 -6.47
N THR A 133 -8.02 3.30 -6.51
CA THR A 133 -8.84 3.26 -7.74
C THR A 133 -9.18 4.65 -8.26
N ASN A 134 -9.58 5.58 -7.39
CA ASN A 134 -9.91 6.96 -7.77
C ASN A 134 -8.69 7.82 -8.18
N ILE A 135 -7.48 7.27 -8.14
CA ILE A 135 -6.25 7.96 -8.61
C ILE A 135 -5.94 7.61 -10.06
N VAL A 136 -6.53 6.53 -10.57
CA VAL A 136 -6.22 6.00 -11.90
C VAL A 136 -7.24 6.46 -12.95
N ALA A 137 -8.25 7.23 -12.55
CA ALA A 137 -9.14 7.90 -13.49
C ALA A 137 -8.50 9.20 -14.03
N THR A 138 -8.41 9.24 -15.36
CA THR A 138 -8.12 10.38 -16.24
C THR A 138 -6.63 10.66 -16.52
N GLY A 139 -6.18 10.17 -17.68
CA GLY A 139 -4.90 10.50 -18.31
C GLY A 139 -4.42 9.38 -19.22
#